data_AF-A0A7C6A753-F1
#
_entry.id   AF-A0A7C6A753-F1
#
_cell.length_a   1.000
_cell.length_b   1.000
_cell.length_c   1.000
_cell.angle_alpha   90.00
_cell.angle_beta   90.00
_cell.angle_gamma   90.00
#
_symmetry.space_group_name_H-M   'P 1'
#
loop_
_entity.id
_entity.type
_entity.pdbx_description
1 polymer ?
#
loop_
_entity_poly.entity_id
_entity_poly.type
_entity_poly.pdbx_seq_one_letter_code
_entity_poly.pdbx_strand_id
1 'polypeptide(L)' 'RDRVLKEVSKTLKLILRKQDTLARLGGDEFAVLTDSFNSKKDLEKFSQRIIRHINNFLFTN' A
#
# COMPACT_ATOMS: atom_id res chain seq x y z
N ARG A 1 1.11 3.74 -17.85
CA ARG A 1 0.84 4.51 -16.61
C ARG A 1 -0.32 3.92 -15.82
N ASP A 2 -1.54 3.92 -16.38
CA ASP A 2 -2.73 3.39 -15.69
C ASP A 2 -2.64 1.94 -15.24
N ARG A 3 -2.01 1.06 -16.04
CA ARG A 3 -1.84 -0.35 -15.65
C ARG A 3 -1.03 -0.47 -14.36
N VAL A 4 0.09 0.24 -14.25
CA VAL A 4 0.92 0.25 -13.03
C VAL A 4 0.13 0.80 -11.84
N LEU A 5 -0.59 1.90 -12.01
CA LEU A 5 -1.42 2.48 -10.94
C LEU A 5 -2.55 1.53 -10.49
N LYS A 6 -3.14 0.79 -11.43
CA LYS A 6 -4.14 -0.26 -11.13
C LYS A 6 -3.51 -1.42 -10.35
N GLU A 7 -2.34 -1.89 -10.74
CA GLU A 7 -1.65 -2.97 -10.02
C GLU A 7 -1.19 -2.54 -8.63
N VAL A 8 -0.65 -1.32 -8.47
CA VAL A 8 -0.32 -0.77 -7.15
C VAL A 8 -1.57 -0.68 -6.28
N SER A 9 -2.70 -0.18 -6.82
CA SER A 9 -3.96 -0.11 -6.06
C SER A 9 -4.46 -1.50 -5.63
N LYS A 10 -4.39 -2.51 -6.51
CA LYS A 10 -4.76 -3.89 -6.16
C LYS A 10 -3.86 -4.45 -5.06
N THR A 11 -2.54 -4.28 -5.20
CA THR A 11 -1.56 -4.76 -4.21
C THR A 11 -1.78 -4.12 -2.85
N LEU A 12 -2.01 -2.80 -2.80
CA LEU A 12 -2.35 -2.13 -1.54
C LEU A 12 -3.64 -2.68 -0.95
N LYS A 13 -4.71 -2.86 -1.74
CA LYS A 13 -5.98 -3.44 -1.27
C LYS A 13 -5.86 -4.86 -0.70
N LEU A 14 -4.87 -5.66 -1.14
CA LEU A 14 -4.62 -7.00 -0.59
C LEU A 14 -3.93 -6.96 0.79
N ILE A 15 -3.19 -5.89 1.07
CA ILE A 15 -2.40 -5.73 2.30
C ILE A 15 -3.17 -5.00 3.39
N LEU A 16 -4.02 -4.06 2.96
CA LEU A 16 -4.87 -3.25 3.83
C LEU A 16 -6.03 -4.06 4.38
N ARG A 17 -6.39 -3.76 5.63
CA ARG A 17 -7.56 -4.35 6.28
C ARG A 17 -8.82 -3.62 5.82
N LYS A 18 -9.98 -4.23 6.06
CA LYS A 18 -11.28 -3.67 5.61
C LYS A 18 -11.56 -2.27 6.17
N GLN A 19 -11.10 -1.98 7.38
CA GLN A 19 -11.27 -0.67 8.03
C GLN A 19 -10.26 0.39 7.58
N ASP A 20 -9.16 -0.01 6.94
CA ASP A 20 -8.16 0.92 6.46
C ASP A 20 -8.71 1.66 5.24
N THR A 21 -8.42 2.96 5.14
CA THR A 21 -8.82 3.78 3.99
C THR A 21 -7.65 3.98 3.05
N LEU A 22 -7.83 3.63 1.78
CA LEU A 22 -6.89 3.90 0.70
C LEU A 22 -7.41 5.03 -0.18
N ALA A 23 -6.63 6.10 -0.31
CA ALA A 23 -6.90 7.21 -1.21
C ALA A 23 -5.80 7.36 -2.26
N ARG A 24 -6.16 7.82 -3.45
CA ARG A 24 -5.21 8.35 -4.44
C ARG A 24 -5.31 9.86 -4.40
N LEU A 25 -4.20 10.53 -4.11
CA LEU A 25 -4.19 11.99 -3.96
C LEU A 25 -4.08 12.69 -5.32
N GLY A 26 -3.43 12.05 -6.27
CA GLY A 26 -3.18 12.59 -7.62
C GLY A 26 -1.92 11.97 -8.20
N GLY A 27 -1.68 12.16 -9.50
CA GLY A 27 -0.47 11.63 -10.14
C GLY A 27 -0.25 10.15 -9.82
N ASP A 28 0.90 9.86 -9.19
CA ASP A 28 1.30 8.51 -8.79
C ASP A 28 1.34 8.35 -7.24
N GLU A 29 0.69 9.27 -6.52
CA GLU A 29 0.67 9.33 -5.06
C GLU A 29 -0.56 8.65 -4.45
N PHE A 30 -0.31 7.85 -3.40
CA PHE A 30 -1.33 7.17 -2.61
C PHE A 30 -1.18 7.51 -1.13
N ALA A 31 -2.31 7.57 -0.41
CA ALA A 31 -2.35 7.75 1.03
C ALA A 31 -3.14 6.60 1.68
N VAL A 32 -2.68 6.16 2.84
CA VAL A 32 -3.35 5.16 3.66
C VAL A 32 -3.64 5.78 5.02
N LEU A 33 -4.91 5.74 5.43
CA LEU A 33 -5.34 6.10 6.78
C LEU A 33 -5.70 4.82 7.52
N THR A 34 -5.11 4.64 8.70
CA THR A 34 -5.22 3.44 9.53
C THR A 34 -4.98 3.79 10.98
N ASP A 35 -5.75 3.18 11.88
CA ASP A 35 -5.71 3.35 13.33
C ASP A 35 -5.09 2.14 14.06
N SER A 36 -4.50 1.23 13.28
CA SER A 36 -4.21 -0.14 13.69
C SER A 36 -2.84 -0.35 14.37
N PHE A 37 -2.13 0.71 14.75
CA PHE A 37 -0.76 0.64 15.23
C PHE A 37 -0.56 1.38 16.55
N ASN A 38 0.02 0.67 17.53
CA ASN A 38 0.29 1.20 18.88
C ASN A 38 1.71 1.77 19.02
N SER A 39 2.53 1.66 17.99
CA SER A 39 3.90 2.18 18.00
C SER A 39 4.40 2.53 16.60
N LYS A 40 5.35 3.47 16.54
CA LYS A 40 6.06 3.80 15.29
C LYS A 40 6.75 2.58 14.66
N LYS A 41 7.26 1.66 15.49
CA LYS A 41 7.92 0.42 15.03
C LYS A 41 6.96 -0.52 14.30
N ASP A 42 5.70 -0.59 14.73
CA ASP A 42 4.69 -1.40 14.05
C ASP A 42 4.29 -0.78 12.70
N LEU A 43 4.19 0.55 12.66
CA LEU A 43 3.98 1.29 11.42
C LEU A 43 5.14 1.10 10.44
N GLU A 44 6.40 1.15 10.90
CA GLU A 44 7.58 0.87 10.07
C GLU A 44 7.55 -0.55 9.48
N LYS A 45 7.24 -1.57 10.30
CA LYS A 45 7.09 -2.95 9.81
C LYS A 45 5.99 -3.07 8.76
N PHE A 46 4.88 -2.38 8.96
CA PHE A 46 3.77 -2.36 8.01
C PHE A 46 4.17 -1.69 6.68
N SER A 47 4.82 -0.53 6.73
CA SER A 47 5.35 0.14 5.55
C SER A 47 6.34 -0.74 4.78
N GLN A 48 7.23 -1.44 5.49
CA GLN A 48 8.15 -2.40 4.86
C GLN A 48 7.43 -3.58 4.20
N ARG A 49 6.32 -4.07 4.79
CA ARG A 49 5.49 -5.10 4.18
C ARG A 49 4.86 -4.63 2.86
N ILE A 50 4.37 -3.38 2.84
CA ILE A 50 3.84 -2.75 1.63
C ILE A 50 4.90 -2.68 0.54
N ILE A 51 6.08 -2.12 0.85
CA ILE A 51 7.20 -1.99 -0.11
C ILE A 51 7.58 -3.34 -0.69
N ARG A 52 7.70 -4.38 0.17
CA ARG A 52 8.05 -5.73 -0.27
C ARG A 52 7.04 -6.30 -1.27
N HIS A 53 5.75 -6.15 -1.02
CA HIS A 53 4.71 -6.68 -1.92
C HIS A 53 4.70 -5.92 -3.25
N ILE A 54 4.84 -4.60 -3.22
CA ILE A 54 4.90 -3.79 -4.43
C ILE A 54 6.12 -4.20 -5.28
N ASN A 55 7.30 -4.31 -4.68
CA ASN A 55 8.51 -4.74 -5.38
C ASN A 55 8.31 -6.13 -6.00
N ASN A 56 7.86 -7.12 -5.22
CA ASN A 56 7.68 -8.47 -5.73
C ASN A 56 6.75 -8.49 -6.96
N PHE A 57 5.62 -7.79 -6.91
CA PHE A 57 4.60 -7.83 -7.96
C PHE A 57 4.99 -7.07 -9.24
N LEU A 58 5.80 -6.01 -9.11
CA LEU A 58 6.28 -5.21 -10.25
C LEU A 58 7.43 -5.88 -11.03
N PHE A 59 8.14 -6.83 -10.43
CA PHE A 59 9.24 -7.56 -11.10
C PHE A 59 8.85 -8.97 -11.57
N THR A 60 7.61 -9.43 -11.31
CA THR A 60 7.11 -10.74 -11.79
C THR A 60 6.05 -10.65 -12.91
N ASN A 61 5.58 -9.44 -13.27
CA ASN A 61 4.68 -9.18 -14.40
C ASN A 61 5.36 -8.29 -15.45
#